data_AF-A0A916DD38-F1
#
_entry.id   AF-A0A916DD38-F1
#
_cell.length_a   1.000
_cell.length_b   1.000
_cell.length_c   1.000
_cell.angle_alpha   90.00
_cell.angle_beta   90.00
_cell.angle_gamma   90.00
#
_symmetry.space_group_name_H-M   'P 1'
#
loop_
_entity.id
_entity.type
_entity.pdbx_description
1 polymer ?
#
loop_
_entity_poly.entity_id
_entity_poly.type
_entity_poly.pdbx_seq_one_letter_code
_entity_poly.pdbx_strand_id
1 'polypeptide(L)'
;MSTKPAVTLDMSGLSCPAPLIGAKKIVDDMEIGQTMLLISDCPGTPDDLLAWARHTGNEVTTTEKLEGGRTAYLITRGGGRKAAPKANVTLDMRGATCPGPILEAKKVLDGMQSGEMLMLVSNCPGTPADVDAWVNNTPLELVDRVE
;
A
#
# COMPACT_ATOMS: atom_id res chain seq x y z
N MET A 1 -0.42 25.97 -13.54
CA MET A 1 -1.56 25.16 -13.07
C MET A 1 -1.37 24.99 -11.58
N SER A 2 -2.21 25.60 -10.73
CA SER A 2 -2.14 25.43 -9.28
C SER A 2 -2.65 24.04 -8.92
N THR A 3 -1.75 23.07 -8.82
CA THR A 3 -2.05 21.73 -8.30
C THR A 3 -2.24 21.83 -6.80
N LYS A 4 -3.48 22.14 -6.40
CA LYS A 4 -3.90 22.08 -5.00
C LYS A 4 -3.66 20.65 -4.48
N PRO A 5 -2.94 20.46 -3.36
CA PRO A 5 -2.77 19.14 -2.78
C PRO A 5 -4.12 18.60 -2.31
N ALA A 6 -4.39 17.32 -2.59
CA ALA A 6 -5.57 16.63 -2.08
C ALA A 6 -5.49 16.45 -0.56
N VAL A 7 -4.28 16.17 -0.06
CA VAL A 7 -4.01 15.99 1.38
C VAL A 7 -2.81 16.83 1.79
N THR A 8 -2.86 17.43 2.97
CA THR A 8 -1.72 18.14 3.57
C THR A 8 -1.38 17.48 4.90
N LEU A 9 -0.10 17.16 5.10
CA LEU A 9 0.43 16.48 6.26
C LEU A 9 1.59 17.30 6.83
N ASP A 10 1.40 17.87 8.03
CA ASP A 10 2.45 18.56 8.76
C ASP A 10 3.08 17.61 9.78
N MET A 11 4.37 17.34 9.60
CA MET A 11 5.20 16.49 10.47
C MET A 11 6.39 17.30 11.02
N SER A 12 6.28 18.62 11.08
CA SER A 12 7.27 19.50 11.71
C SER A 12 7.46 19.15 13.19
N GLY A 13 8.68 19.27 13.71
CA GLY A 13 9.03 18.91 15.08
C GLY A 13 9.24 17.41 15.31
N LEU A 14 9.06 16.58 14.28
CA LEU A 14 9.32 15.15 14.35
C LEU A 14 10.64 14.80 13.65
N SER A 15 11.44 13.99 14.33
CA SER A 15 12.69 13.48 13.77
C SER A 15 12.46 12.24 12.91
N CYS A 16 13.41 12.02 12.00
CA CYS A 16 13.42 10.85 11.15
C CYS A 16 13.44 9.55 12.02
N PRO A 17 12.64 8.53 11.69
CA PRO A 17 11.96 8.26 10.42
C PRO A 17 10.47 8.71 10.35
N ALA A 18 9.96 9.46 11.34
CA ALA A 18 8.53 9.72 11.47
C ALA A 18 7.89 10.40 10.23
N PRO A 19 8.51 11.44 9.61
CA PRO A 19 7.93 12.08 8.42
C PRO A 19 7.73 11.13 7.24
N LEU A 20 8.69 10.21 7.00
CA LEU A 20 8.60 9.24 5.92
C LEU A 20 7.50 8.21 6.16
N ILE A 21 7.39 7.69 7.40
CA ILE A 21 6.35 6.71 7.76
C ILE A 21 4.96 7.34 7.64
N GLY A 22 4.81 8.59 8.09
CA GLY A 22 3.57 9.35 7.95
C GLY A 22 3.19 9.54 6.48
N ALA A 23 4.14 10.01 5.65
CA ALA A 23 3.94 10.20 4.24
C ALA A 23 3.53 8.91 3.51
N LYS A 24 4.22 7.80 3.80
CA LYS A 24 3.91 6.50 3.20
C LYS A 24 2.48 6.05 3.48
N LYS A 25 2.03 6.12 4.74
CA LYS A 25 0.67 5.69 5.13
C LYS A 25 -0.42 6.43 4.34
N ILE A 26 -0.30 7.76 4.25
CA ILE A 26 -1.27 8.56 3.53
C ILE A 26 -1.22 8.25 2.03
N VAL A 27 -0.03 8.16 1.44
CA VAL A 27 0.14 7.90 0.01
C VAL A 27 -0.32 6.50 -0.39
N ASP A 28 -0.24 5.50 0.51
CA ASP A 28 -0.77 4.15 0.27
C ASP A 28 -2.31 4.11 0.16
N ASP A 29 -3.00 5.03 0.85
CA ASP A 29 -4.47 5.17 0.84
C ASP A 29 -4.99 6.14 -0.25
N MET A 30 -4.09 6.81 -1.00
CA MET A 30 -4.45 7.75 -2.07
C MET A 30 -4.64 7.07 -3.42
N GLU A 31 -5.46 7.70 -4.27
CA GLU A 31 -5.62 7.29 -5.67
C GLU A 31 -4.41 7.70 -6.52
N ILE A 32 -4.14 6.91 -7.58
CA ILE A 32 -3.08 7.22 -8.53
C ILE A 32 -3.34 8.58 -9.19
N GLY A 33 -2.31 9.43 -9.22
CA GLY A 33 -2.36 10.80 -9.73
C GLY A 33 -2.74 11.85 -8.70
N GLN A 34 -3.20 11.47 -7.49
CA GLN A 34 -3.45 12.43 -6.43
C GLN A 34 -2.14 12.97 -5.83
N THR A 35 -2.18 14.20 -5.33
CA THR A 35 -1.02 14.89 -4.74
C THR A 35 -1.19 15.14 -3.25
N MET A 36 -0.12 14.95 -2.49
CA MET A 36 -0.02 15.22 -1.06
C MET A 36 1.07 16.25 -0.79
N LEU A 37 0.81 17.21 0.09
CA LEU A 37 1.80 18.14 0.61
C LEU A 37 2.33 17.65 1.97
N LEU A 38 3.62 17.31 2.06
CA LEU A 38 4.31 16.98 3.31
C LEU A 38 5.12 18.18 3.79
N ILE A 39 4.96 18.61 5.04
CA ILE A 39 5.81 19.62 5.68
C ILE A 39 6.69 18.92 6.71
N SER A 40 8.01 19.11 6.63
CA SER A 40 8.98 18.52 7.55
C SER A 40 10.16 19.46 7.78
N ASP A 41 10.68 19.51 9.01
CA ASP A 41 11.93 20.17 9.38
C ASP A 41 13.08 19.18 9.62
N CYS A 42 12.87 17.86 9.43
CA CYS A 42 13.95 16.88 9.57
C CYS A 42 14.94 17.01 8.40
N PRO A 43 16.26 17.18 8.67
CA PRO A 43 17.27 17.35 7.62
C PRO A 43 17.45 16.13 6.72
N GLY A 44 17.08 14.93 7.19
CA GLY A 44 17.13 13.69 6.41
C GLY A 44 15.91 13.43 5.52
N THR A 45 14.82 14.21 5.69
CA THR A 45 13.59 14.01 4.89
C THR A 45 13.81 14.11 3.38
N PRO A 46 14.59 15.05 2.82
CA PRO A 46 14.76 15.13 1.37
C PRO A 46 15.33 13.84 0.77
N ASP A 47 16.39 13.29 1.35
CA ASP A 47 17.07 12.11 0.82
C ASP A 47 16.19 10.85 0.95
N ASP A 48 15.61 10.65 2.14
CA ASP A 48 14.72 9.54 2.44
C ASP A 48 13.47 9.55 1.54
N LEU A 49 12.86 10.72 1.36
CA LEU A 49 11.64 10.88 0.57
C LEU A 49 11.90 10.65 -0.91
N LEU A 50 13.01 11.18 -1.46
CA LEU A 50 13.39 10.98 -2.86
C LEU A 50 13.75 9.53 -3.17
N ALA A 51 14.48 8.87 -2.27
CA ALA A 51 14.81 7.45 -2.41
C ALA A 51 13.54 6.58 -2.37
N TRP A 52 12.67 6.83 -1.39
CA TRP A 52 11.39 6.13 -1.26
C TRP A 52 10.48 6.35 -2.48
N ALA A 53 10.37 7.59 -2.96
CA ALA A 53 9.55 7.92 -4.13
C ALA A 53 10.01 7.11 -5.35
N ARG A 54 11.33 7.10 -5.63
CA ARG A 54 11.92 6.31 -6.72
C ARG A 54 11.66 4.81 -6.58
N HIS A 55 11.74 4.26 -5.37
CA HIS A 55 11.54 2.81 -5.13
C HIS A 55 10.07 2.39 -5.21
N THR A 56 9.15 3.28 -4.88
CA THR A 56 7.71 3.02 -4.89
C THR A 56 7.02 3.47 -6.17
N GLY A 57 7.75 4.14 -7.06
CA GLY A 57 7.21 4.75 -8.28
C GLY A 57 6.29 5.95 -7.99
N ASN A 58 6.40 6.56 -6.81
CA ASN A 58 5.81 7.86 -6.50
C ASN A 58 6.75 8.98 -7.00
N GLU A 59 6.23 10.19 -7.13
CA GLU A 59 7.02 11.34 -7.62
C GLU A 59 7.00 12.50 -6.64
N VAL A 60 8.16 13.12 -6.38
CA VAL A 60 8.23 14.41 -5.68
C VAL A 60 8.31 15.50 -6.74
N THR A 61 7.21 16.23 -6.93
CA THR A 61 7.06 17.22 -8.01
C THR A 61 7.44 18.63 -7.60
N THR A 62 7.42 18.94 -6.30
CA THR A 62 7.79 20.27 -5.79
C THR A 62 8.49 20.15 -4.45
N THR A 63 9.48 21.00 -4.21
CA THR A 63 10.15 21.15 -2.92
C THR A 63 10.34 22.63 -2.65
N GLU A 64 9.75 23.13 -1.58
CA GLU A 64 9.73 24.54 -1.21
C GLU A 64 10.22 24.71 0.23
N LYS A 65 11.24 25.55 0.44
CA LYS A 65 11.73 25.87 1.79
C LYS A 65 10.82 26.92 2.42
N LEU A 66 10.32 26.62 3.61
CA LEU A 66 9.45 27.50 4.40
C LEU A 66 10.26 28.17 5.52
N GLU A 67 9.64 29.15 6.17
CA GLU A 67 10.21 29.80 7.35
C GLU A 67 10.33 28.83 8.53
N GLY A 68 11.39 29.01 9.33
CA GLY A 68 11.66 28.20 10.52
C GLY A 68 12.33 26.86 10.23
N GLY A 69 13.03 26.71 9.09
CA GLY A 69 13.78 25.48 8.76
C GLY A 69 12.91 24.34 8.24
N ARG A 70 11.61 24.57 8.05
CA ARG A 70 10.66 23.61 7.47
C ARG A 70 10.80 23.58 5.95
N THR A 71 10.50 22.43 5.36
CA THR A 71 10.45 22.23 3.92
C THR A 71 9.14 21.52 3.56
N ALA A 72 8.45 22.07 2.57
CA ALA A 72 7.26 21.53 1.95
C ALA A 72 7.63 20.67 0.74
N TYR A 73 7.11 19.46 0.66
CA TYR A 73 7.30 18.50 -0.43
C TYR A 73 5.95 18.14 -1.03
N LEU A 74 5.76 18.37 -2.33
CA LEU A 74 4.58 17.90 -3.04
C LEU A 74 4.87 16.53 -3.65
N ILE A 75 4.16 15.52 -3.18
CA ILE A 75 4.32 14.12 -3.57
C ILE A 75 3.09 13.72 -4.39
N THR A 76 3.30 13.23 -5.60
CA THR A 76 2.26 12.64 -6.44
C THR A 76 2.28 11.13 -6.26
N ARG A 77 1.13 10.53 -5.94
CA ARG A 77 0.94 9.08 -5.93
C ARG A 77 1.09 8.57 -7.35
N GLY A 78 2.18 7.87 -7.62
CA GLY A 78 2.39 7.25 -8.92
C GLY A 78 1.82 5.83 -8.98
N GLY A 79 1.74 5.27 -10.18
CA GLY A 79 1.22 3.91 -10.40
C GLY A 79 2.19 2.79 -10.05
N GLY A 80 3.33 3.10 -9.42
CA GLY A 80 4.27 2.08 -8.94
C GLY A 80 3.64 1.24 -7.82
N ARG A 81 4.08 -0.03 -7.73
CA ARG A 81 3.48 -1.11 -6.91
C ARG A 81 2.93 -0.55 -5.58
N LYS A 82 1.61 -0.62 -5.40
CA LYS A 82 0.97 -0.47 -4.08
C LYS A 82 1.78 -1.33 -3.09
N ALA A 83 2.03 -0.83 -1.88
CA ALA A 83 2.50 -1.72 -0.81
C ALA A 83 1.54 -2.91 -0.76
N ALA A 84 2.07 -4.14 -0.77
CA ALA A 84 1.26 -5.34 -0.83
C ALA A 84 0.11 -5.23 0.18
N PRO A 85 -1.14 -5.50 -0.22
CA PRO A 85 -2.30 -5.32 0.64
C PRO A 85 -2.07 -6.06 1.96
N LYS A 86 -2.23 -5.37 3.09
CA LYS A 86 -2.01 -5.99 4.39
C LYS A 86 -3.19 -6.92 4.70
N ALA A 87 -2.97 -8.23 4.60
CA ALA A 87 -3.99 -9.21 4.94
C ALA A 87 -4.36 -9.17 6.43
N ASN A 88 -5.66 -9.24 6.72
CA ASN A 88 -6.21 -9.36 8.07
C ASN A 88 -5.95 -10.76 8.63
N VAL A 89 -6.10 -11.77 7.77
CA VAL A 89 -5.92 -13.18 8.12
C VAL A 89 -4.95 -13.80 7.13
N THR A 90 -4.04 -14.64 7.64
CA THR A 90 -3.15 -15.46 6.81
C THR A 90 -3.50 -16.92 7.02
N LEU A 91 -3.85 -17.61 5.94
CA LEU A 91 -4.13 -19.04 5.92
C LEU A 91 -3.01 -19.76 5.16
N ASP A 92 -2.18 -20.50 5.87
CA ASP A 92 -1.11 -21.31 5.29
C ASP A 92 -1.59 -22.74 5.06
N MET A 93 -1.69 -23.12 3.79
CA MET A 93 -2.14 -24.44 3.32
C MET A 93 -1.06 -25.12 2.48
N ARG A 94 0.22 -24.80 2.68
CA ARG A 94 1.32 -25.53 2.03
C ARG A 94 1.29 -27.00 2.45
N GLY A 95 1.38 -27.90 1.47
CA GLY A 95 1.29 -29.35 1.66
C GLY A 95 -0.14 -29.91 1.59
N ALA A 96 -1.16 -29.06 1.51
CA ALA A 96 -2.52 -29.50 1.25
C ALA A 96 -2.74 -29.76 -0.25
N THR A 97 -3.41 -30.86 -0.57
CA THR A 97 -3.84 -31.18 -1.93
C THR A 97 -5.18 -30.53 -2.25
N CYS A 98 -5.33 -30.11 -3.49
CA CYS A 98 -6.56 -29.56 -4.01
C CYS A 98 -7.72 -30.60 -3.87
N PRO A 99 -8.94 -30.21 -3.42
CA PRO A 99 -9.46 -28.84 -3.26
C PRO A 99 -9.30 -28.21 -1.86
N GLY A 100 -8.51 -28.82 -0.96
CA GLY A 100 -8.38 -28.39 0.44
C GLY A 100 -8.14 -26.89 0.66
N PRO A 101 -7.18 -26.25 -0.05
CA PRO A 101 -6.89 -24.83 0.11
C PRO A 101 -8.10 -23.91 -0.11
N ILE A 102 -8.93 -24.18 -1.11
CA ILE A 102 -10.09 -23.34 -1.46
C ILE A 102 -11.22 -23.52 -0.44
N LEU A 103 -11.47 -24.76 -0.01
CA LEU A 103 -12.51 -25.04 0.98
C LEU A 103 -12.20 -24.40 2.34
N GLU A 104 -10.94 -24.47 2.78
CA GLU A 104 -10.53 -23.81 4.02
C GLU A 104 -10.51 -22.28 3.89
N ALA A 105 -10.04 -21.75 2.75
CA ALA A 105 -10.11 -20.32 2.48
C ALA A 105 -11.56 -19.81 2.52
N LYS A 106 -12.51 -20.57 1.97
CA LYS A 106 -13.93 -20.23 2.01
C LYS A 106 -14.47 -20.17 3.43
N LYS A 107 -14.19 -21.17 4.27
CA LYS A 107 -14.64 -21.19 5.68
C LYS A 107 -14.11 -19.99 6.46
N VAL A 108 -12.86 -19.59 6.21
CA VAL A 108 -12.26 -18.41 6.84
C VAL A 108 -12.98 -17.15 6.36
N LEU A 109 -13.18 -17.00 5.05
CA LEU A 109 -13.88 -15.84 4.47
C LEU A 109 -15.34 -15.73 4.91
N ASP A 110 -16.06 -16.85 5.06
CA ASP A 110 -17.44 -16.87 5.56
C ASP A 110 -17.56 -16.29 6.99
N GLY A 111 -16.47 -16.31 7.77
CA GLY A 111 -16.38 -15.73 9.10
C GLY A 111 -15.78 -14.32 9.18
N MET A 112 -15.34 -13.75 8.06
CA MET A 112 -14.68 -12.44 7.99
C MET A 112 -15.68 -11.30 7.77
N GLN A 113 -15.29 -10.09 8.16
CA GLN A 113 -16.08 -8.88 7.90
C GLN A 113 -15.87 -8.39 6.46
N SER A 114 -16.86 -7.70 5.91
CA SER A 114 -16.76 -7.08 4.59
C SER A 114 -15.61 -6.08 4.55
N GLY A 115 -14.71 -6.22 3.57
CA GLY A 115 -13.51 -5.39 3.42
C GLY A 115 -12.25 -5.97 4.06
N GLU A 116 -12.32 -7.10 4.77
CA GLU A 116 -11.13 -7.79 5.26
C GLU A 116 -10.49 -8.65 4.17
N MET A 117 -9.15 -8.72 4.19
CA MET A 117 -8.37 -9.46 3.20
C MET A 117 -7.77 -10.74 3.79
N LEU A 118 -7.94 -11.85 3.08
CA LEU A 118 -7.32 -13.14 3.38
C LEU A 118 -6.09 -13.36 2.49
N MET A 119 -4.93 -13.62 3.10
CA MET A 119 -3.76 -14.13 2.39
C MET A 119 -3.75 -15.66 2.45
N LEU A 120 -3.97 -16.31 1.30
CA LEU A 120 -3.85 -17.76 1.15
C LEU A 120 -2.44 -18.11 0.66
N VAL A 121 -1.69 -18.86 1.45
CA VAL A 121 -0.37 -19.40 1.07
C VAL A 121 -0.54 -20.87 0.68
N SER A 122 -0.24 -21.23 -0.56
CA SER A 122 -0.37 -22.59 -1.08
C SER A 122 0.82 -22.95 -1.97
N ASN A 123 1.18 -24.23 -2.00
CA ASN A 123 2.13 -24.80 -2.96
C ASN A 123 1.48 -25.85 -3.88
N CYS A 124 0.15 -25.99 -3.87
CA CYS A 124 -0.56 -26.84 -4.85
C CYS A 124 -0.48 -26.15 -6.23
N PRO A 125 0.02 -26.82 -7.28
CA PRO A 125 0.17 -26.22 -8.61
C PRO A 125 -1.17 -25.84 -9.26
N GLY A 126 -2.28 -26.42 -8.80
CA GLY A 126 -3.64 -26.09 -9.26
C GLY A 126 -4.25 -24.85 -8.59
N THR A 127 -3.71 -24.39 -7.45
CA THR A 127 -4.30 -23.29 -6.68
C THR A 127 -4.50 -22.00 -7.48
N PRO A 128 -3.56 -21.54 -8.33
CA PRO A 128 -3.78 -20.32 -9.10
C PRO A 128 -5.03 -20.39 -9.99
N ALA A 129 -5.20 -21.50 -10.72
CA ALA A 129 -6.36 -21.72 -11.58
C ALA A 129 -7.66 -21.85 -10.77
N ASP A 130 -7.61 -22.54 -9.64
CA ASP A 130 -8.76 -22.70 -8.74
C ASP A 130 -9.20 -21.37 -8.12
N VAL A 131 -8.25 -20.52 -7.70
CA VAL A 131 -8.53 -19.18 -7.16
C VAL A 131 -9.14 -18.28 -8.23
N ASP A 132 -8.58 -18.29 -9.44
CA ASP A 132 -9.10 -17.48 -10.56
C ASP A 132 -10.53 -17.91 -10.91
N ALA A 133 -10.79 -19.22 -10.97
CA ALA A 133 -12.14 -19.74 -11.19
C ALA A 133 -13.08 -19.37 -10.04
N TRP A 134 -12.63 -19.43 -8.80
CA TRP A 134 -13.46 -19.12 -7.64
C TRP A 134 -13.86 -17.64 -7.58
N VAL A 135 -12.92 -16.73 -7.81
CA VAL A 135 -13.15 -15.28 -7.86
C VAL A 135 -14.11 -14.91 -9.00
N ASN A 136 -13.96 -15.53 -10.18
CA ASN A 136 -14.88 -15.29 -11.30
C ASN A 136 -16.34 -15.74 -11.04
N ASN A 137 -16.54 -16.68 -10.11
CA ASN A 137 -17.86 -17.24 -9.79
C ASN A 137 -18.42 -16.73 -8.46
N THR A 138 -17.74 -15.79 -7.79
CA THR A 138 -18.15 -15.24 -6.49
C THR A 138 -18.01 -13.72 -6.49
N PRO A 139 -18.63 -13.01 -5.52
CA PRO A 139 -18.41 -11.57 -5.36
C PRO A 139 -17.04 -11.24 -4.73
N LEU A 140 -16.12 -12.21 -4.63
CA LEU A 140 -14.79 -11.99 -4.11
C LEU A 140 -13.92 -11.29 -5.17
N GLU A 141 -12.89 -10.59 -4.74
CA GLU A 141 -11.93 -9.92 -5.60
C GLU A 141 -10.52 -10.43 -5.29
N LEU A 142 -9.75 -10.80 -6.32
CA LEU A 142 -8.33 -11.11 -6.17
C LEU A 142 -7.52 -9.81 -6.16
N VAL A 143 -7.04 -9.40 -4.99
CA VAL A 143 -6.35 -8.12 -4.83
C VAL A 143 -4.92 -8.14 -5.36
N ASP A 144 -4.18 -9.22 -5.09
CA ASP A 144 -2.79 -9.37 -5.54
C ASP A 144 -2.39 -10.86 -5.57
N ARG A 145 -1.34 -11.19 -6.32
CA ARG A 145 -0.71 -12.52 -6.32
C ARG A 145 0.78 -12.37 -6.03
N VAL A 146 1.21 -12.94 -4.91
CA VAL A 146 2.62 -12.97 -4.50
C VAL A 146 3.18 -14.35 -4.81
N GLU A 147 4.14 -14.41 -5.73
CA GLU A 147 4.88 -15.62 -6.11
C GLU A 147 6.14 -15.84 -5.26
#